data_AF-A0A2N2FHW7-F1
#
_entry.id   AF-A0A2N2FHW7-F1
#
_cell.length_a   1.000
_cell.length_b   1.000
_cell.length_c   1.000
_cell.angle_alpha   90.00
_cell.angle_beta   90.00
_cell.angle_gamma   90.00
#
_symmetry.space_group_name_H-M   'P 1'
#
loop_
_entity.id
_entity.type
_entity.pdbx_description
1 polymer ?
#
loop_
_entity_poly.entity_id
_entity_poly.type
_entity_poly.pdbx_seq_one_letter_code
_entity_poly.pdbx_strand_id
1 'polypeptide(L)'
;MSPRNTSGRGGGSHKSGRHSHSSSGRTPRHGAEHRTGHRLSAAGASPLVGKLVDLDIDALALGGAGVGRMPETIEGVEDFTGAGMAVFVAGALPGSRVRARLTQVHRRHAEGIVAEVLTPSPEAVTPFCQHFGLCGGCSLQHLAPESQLAWKQRQILEALSRIGKVEPKTVLPPVAAPMSQRFRNKMEFAFQGKGDALRLGLYEAGVPGQISGQTPGKTSVGRVFDLAACPIFPEAGEELVAAVRQACKDAKLFAYDRASREGFLRHLVLRHSVHQDAFLAQLITAPATEGQGRAVQVLGQELLDRFPKLTGFVHSERGSSDGLSQAERTRLTLGTTVLIEALENVRYSISADAFFQTCTKGAEALYAALRDLADLAPTDTVYDLYCGGGGISLFLSKATGRVLGLEQNPSAIADAEANAKLNGTENCRFVRADLSGQEPIPLRLPEDYEIPAVAVVDPPREGLDAGLVQWLIDKPLPRLVYVSCNPATLARDAGLLSAAYDLAAVRAVDLFPHTAHAECLALFTPKVG
;
A
#
# COMPACT_ATOMS: atom_id res chain seq x y z
N MET A 1 19.93 -55.80 16.00
CA MET A 1 20.23 -56.46 17.29
C MET A 1 20.56 -55.39 18.32
N SER A 2 19.60 -55.09 19.20
CA SER A 2 19.81 -54.38 20.48
C SER A 2 20.32 -55.39 21.54
N PRO A 3 20.46 -55.03 22.84
CA PRO A 3 21.14 -53.90 23.50
C PRO A 3 22.00 -54.40 24.71
N ARG A 4 22.57 -53.49 25.50
CA ARG A 4 22.60 -53.64 26.99
C ARG A 4 22.82 -52.30 27.73
N ASN A 5 21.90 -52.09 28.69
CA ASN A 5 21.87 -51.11 29.80
C ASN A 5 23.06 -51.27 30.76
N THR A 6 23.43 -50.26 31.57
CA THR A 6 22.92 -49.96 32.94
C THR A 6 23.36 -48.53 33.38
N SER A 7 22.47 -47.62 33.79
CA SER A 7 21.83 -47.37 35.11
C SER A 7 22.67 -46.65 36.18
N GLY A 8 22.18 -45.49 36.65
CA GLY A 8 22.60 -44.82 37.89
C GLY A 8 21.72 -43.62 38.24
N ARG A 9 20.97 -43.72 39.35
CA ARG A 9 19.98 -42.77 39.90
C ARG A 9 20.58 -41.85 40.97
N GLY A 10 19.96 -40.69 41.18
CA GLY A 10 19.97 -39.85 42.40
C GLY A 10 19.88 -38.37 42.02
N GLY A 11 18.88 -37.55 42.37
CA GLY A 11 17.97 -37.55 43.51
C GLY A 11 18.35 -36.40 44.45
N GLY A 12 17.65 -35.26 44.43
CA GLY A 12 17.90 -34.16 45.37
C GLY A 12 17.13 -32.87 45.07
N SER A 13 16.09 -32.62 45.84
CA SER A 13 15.19 -31.46 45.88
C SER A 13 15.84 -30.16 46.39
N HIS A 14 15.33 -28.98 46.01
CA HIS A 14 14.75 -28.01 46.97
C HIS A 14 14.07 -26.81 46.30
N LYS A 15 12.95 -26.39 46.90
CA LYS A 15 12.04 -25.29 46.54
C LYS A 15 12.43 -23.96 47.21
N SER A 16 11.96 -22.88 46.57
CA SER A 16 11.36 -21.66 47.12
C SER A 16 12.16 -20.70 48.01
N GLY A 17 12.17 -19.43 47.61
CA GLY A 17 12.39 -18.28 48.48
C GLY A 17 11.79 -17.00 47.87
N ARG A 18 10.54 -16.68 48.26
CA ARG A 18 9.95 -15.34 48.12
C ARG A 18 10.36 -14.55 49.36
N HIS A 19 10.93 -13.36 49.20
CA HIS A 19 11.10 -12.40 50.30
C HIS A 19 10.28 -11.14 50.05
N SER A 20 9.35 -10.91 50.97
CA SER A 20 8.61 -9.68 51.21
C SER A 20 9.22 -8.98 52.43
N HIS A 21 9.47 -7.68 52.36
CA HIS A 21 9.63 -6.83 53.54
C HIS A 21 8.95 -5.47 53.36
N SER A 22 7.95 -5.22 54.21
CA SER A 22 7.49 -3.91 54.73
C SER A 22 8.57 -3.34 55.68
N SER A 23 8.68 -2.06 56.09
CA SER A 23 7.75 -0.96 56.32
C SER A 23 8.53 0.32 56.73
N SER A 24 7.79 1.43 56.92
CA SER A 24 8.14 2.72 57.55
C SER A 24 8.77 3.78 56.62
N GLY A 25 8.34 5.04 56.55
CA GLY A 25 7.41 5.83 57.37
C GLY A 25 8.02 7.21 57.57
N ARG A 26 7.54 8.25 56.86
CA ARG A 26 7.77 9.67 57.20
C ARG A 26 6.81 10.59 56.44
N THR A 27 6.07 11.39 57.20
CA THR A 27 5.29 12.58 56.76
C THR A 27 6.23 13.75 56.44
N PRO A 28 5.80 14.73 55.61
CA PRO A 28 5.31 15.98 56.19
C PRO A 28 4.17 16.72 55.43
N ARG A 29 3.32 17.35 56.25
CA ARG A 29 2.55 18.62 56.16
C ARG A 29 2.30 19.36 54.82
N HIS A 30 0.99 19.60 54.60
CA HIS A 30 0.24 20.75 54.04
C HIS A 30 0.90 21.88 53.22
N GLY A 31 0.22 22.25 52.13
CA GLY A 31 0.27 23.54 51.42
C GLY A 31 0.05 23.37 49.89
N ALA A 32 -1.12 22.94 49.44
CA ALA A 32 -2.14 23.79 48.80
C ALA A 32 -1.62 24.76 47.72
N GLU A 33 -1.78 24.37 46.45
CA GLU A 33 -2.35 25.24 45.41
C GLU A 33 -2.84 24.38 44.22
N HIS A 34 -4.16 24.26 44.14
CA HIS A 34 -4.88 23.56 43.09
C HIS A 34 -4.77 24.34 41.77
N ARG A 35 -3.98 23.86 40.81
CA ARG A 35 -4.27 24.08 39.38
C ARG A 35 -5.10 22.91 38.89
N THR A 36 -6.42 23.12 38.85
CA THR A 36 -7.41 22.23 38.25
C THR A 36 -7.16 22.11 36.74
N GLY A 37 -6.26 21.22 36.36
CA GLY A 37 -6.25 20.66 35.02
C GLY A 37 -7.57 19.91 34.83
N HIS A 38 -8.48 20.49 34.03
CA HIS A 38 -9.65 19.78 33.53
C HIS A 38 -9.17 18.53 32.79
N ARG A 39 -9.23 17.38 33.47
CA ARG A 39 -9.25 16.07 32.83
C ARG A 39 -10.57 15.98 32.08
N LEU A 40 -10.53 16.23 30.77
CA LEU A 40 -11.62 15.81 29.89
C LEU A 40 -11.59 14.28 29.85
N SER A 41 -12.51 13.67 30.58
CA SER A 41 -12.87 12.26 30.48
C SER A 41 -13.43 11.96 29.08
N ALA A 42 -13.08 10.80 28.54
CA ALA A 42 -13.74 10.26 27.36
C ALA A 42 -15.22 9.93 27.66
N ALA A 43 -16.15 10.71 27.09
CA ALA A 43 -17.48 10.31 26.63
C ALA A 43 -18.31 11.57 26.31
N GLY A 44 -18.14 12.09 25.10
CA GLY A 44 -18.93 13.18 24.53
C GLY A 44 -18.29 13.60 23.21
N ALA A 45 -18.99 13.44 22.08
CA ALA A 45 -18.51 13.99 20.81
C ALA A 45 -18.34 15.50 20.99
N SER A 46 -17.23 16.05 20.48
CA SER A 46 -17.00 17.50 20.53
C SER A 46 -18.24 18.24 20.00
N PRO A 47 -18.68 19.35 20.63
CA PRO A 47 -19.85 20.12 20.18
C PRO A 47 -19.70 20.67 18.76
N LEU A 48 -18.48 20.62 18.22
CA LEU A 48 -18.14 21.01 16.86
C LEU A 48 -18.47 19.93 15.82
N VAL A 49 -18.60 18.66 16.21
CA VAL A 49 -18.93 17.58 15.24
C VAL A 49 -20.31 17.85 14.63
N GLY A 50 -20.38 17.80 13.29
CA GLY A 50 -21.57 18.07 12.50
C GLY A 50 -21.78 19.54 12.13
N LYS A 51 -21.04 20.47 12.74
CA LYS A 51 -21.10 21.90 12.43
C LYS A 51 -20.52 22.21 11.04
N LEU A 52 -21.04 23.27 10.44
CA LEU A 52 -20.55 23.81 9.18
C LEU A 52 -19.61 24.97 9.45
N VAL A 53 -18.46 24.98 8.77
CA VAL A 53 -17.46 26.04 8.86
C VAL A 53 -16.99 26.43 7.47
N ASP A 54 -16.89 27.73 7.22
CA ASP A 54 -16.35 28.25 5.97
C ASP A 54 -14.82 28.34 6.10
N LEU A 55 -14.10 27.71 5.17
CA LEU A 55 -12.65 27.55 5.21
C LEU A 55 -12.04 27.96 3.87
N ASP A 56 -10.99 28.77 3.93
CA ASP A 56 -10.05 28.92 2.83
C ASP A 56 -9.05 27.76 2.88
N ILE A 57 -8.74 27.17 1.72
CA ILE A 57 -7.95 25.95 1.61
C ILE A 57 -6.60 26.27 0.99
N ASP A 58 -5.52 26.07 1.76
CA ASP A 58 -4.18 26.54 1.40
C ASP A 58 -3.32 25.45 0.77
N ALA A 59 -3.57 24.18 1.11
CA ALA A 59 -2.71 23.07 0.73
C ALA A 59 -3.44 21.73 0.66
N LEU A 60 -2.76 20.70 0.14
CA LEU A 60 -3.18 19.30 0.25
C LEU A 60 -2.29 18.56 1.26
N ALA A 61 -2.92 17.86 2.21
CA ALA A 61 -2.24 16.94 3.10
C ALA A 61 -1.89 15.63 2.38
N LEU A 62 -0.93 14.88 2.94
CA LEU A 62 -0.70 13.48 2.58
C LEU A 62 -2.02 12.71 2.69
N GLY A 63 -2.44 12.06 1.60
CA GLY A 63 -3.76 11.42 1.49
C GLY A 63 -4.82 12.25 0.74
N GLY A 64 -4.51 13.50 0.36
CA GLY A 64 -5.31 14.28 -0.59
C GLY A 64 -6.44 15.11 0.01
N ALA A 65 -6.50 15.24 1.34
CA ALA A 65 -7.44 16.17 1.98
C ALA A 65 -6.93 17.62 1.88
N GLY A 66 -7.82 18.56 1.59
CA GLY A 66 -7.50 19.98 1.67
C GLY A 66 -7.20 20.40 3.11
N VAL A 67 -6.29 21.35 3.29
CA VAL A 67 -5.89 21.86 4.61
C VAL A 67 -6.35 23.30 4.74
N GLY A 68 -7.25 23.54 5.68
CA GLY A 68 -7.66 24.87 6.12
C GLY A 68 -7.35 25.10 7.60
N ARG A 69 -7.70 26.30 8.08
CA ARG A 69 -7.56 26.70 9.49
C ARG A 69 -8.93 26.93 10.08
N MET A 70 -9.16 26.37 11.27
CA MET A 70 -10.41 26.58 12.01
C MET A 70 -10.61 28.10 12.25
N PRO A 71 -11.79 28.66 11.92
CA PRO A 71 -12.05 30.08 12.10
C PRO A 71 -12.08 30.45 13.60
N GLU A 72 -12.03 31.74 13.91
CA GLU A 72 -12.15 32.23 15.29
C GLU A 72 -13.57 32.05 15.86
N THR A 73 -14.58 32.06 14.99
CA THR A 73 -15.99 31.96 15.37
C THR A 73 -16.70 30.91 14.53
N ILE A 74 -17.59 30.12 15.15
CA ILE A 74 -18.43 29.13 14.48
C ILE A 74 -19.88 29.42 14.82
N GLU A 75 -20.74 29.47 13.80
CA GLU A 75 -22.16 29.78 13.99
C GLU A 75 -22.84 28.77 14.93
N GLY A 76 -23.54 29.29 15.94
CA GLY A 76 -24.24 28.49 16.94
C GLY A 76 -23.31 27.69 17.87
N VAL A 77 -22.08 28.17 18.08
CA VAL A 77 -21.16 27.67 19.11
C VAL A 77 -20.51 28.87 19.81
N GLU A 78 -20.85 29.06 21.08
CA GLU A 78 -20.19 30.03 21.96
C GLU A 78 -18.95 29.38 22.60
N ASP A 79 -17.83 30.12 22.66
CA ASP A 79 -16.59 29.75 23.35
C ASP A 79 -16.09 28.30 23.12
N PHE A 80 -15.51 28.04 21.95
CA PHE A 80 -14.84 26.77 21.67
C PHE A 80 -13.31 26.89 21.67
N THR A 81 -12.63 25.81 22.08
CA THR A 81 -11.17 25.70 21.95
C THR A 81 -10.83 25.08 20.59
N GLY A 82 -10.06 25.78 19.76
CA GLY A 82 -9.60 25.22 18.48
C GLY A 82 -9.38 26.22 17.35
N ALA A 83 -9.56 27.52 17.56
CA ALA A 83 -9.22 28.53 16.57
C ALA A 83 -7.77 28.37 16.06
N GLY A 84 -7.56 28.51 14.75
CA GLY A 84 -6.26 28.31 14.09
C GLY A 84 -5.79 26.85 13.96
N MET A 85 -6.51 25.90 14.55
CA MET A 85 -6.21 24.47 14.42
C MET A 85 -6.34 24.02 12.96
N ALA A 86 -5.50 23.06 12.54
CA ALA A 86 -5.59 22.52 11.18
C ALA A 86 -6.88 21.72 11.01
N VAL A 87 -7.56 21.93 9.88
CA VAL A 87 -8.75 21.18 9.47
C VAL A 87 -8.46 20.46 8.15
N PHE A 88 -8.56 19.13 8.15
CA PHE A 88 -8.40 18.30 6.96
C PHE A 88 -9.76 18.05 6.33
N VAL A 89 -9.99 18.56 5.12
CA VAL A 89 -11.28 18.56 4.44
C VAL A 89 -11.22 17.66 3.21
N ALA A 90 -11.89 16.52 3.25
CA ALA A 90 -11.99 15.62 2.10
C ALA A 90 -12.80 16.27 0.97
N GLY A 91 -12.28 16.20 -0.26
CA GLY A 91 -12.88 16.80 -1.47
C GLY A 91 -12.58 18.29 -1.66
N ALA A 92 -11.81 18.91 -0.77
CA ALA A 92 -11.40 20.30 -0.90
C ALA A 92 -10.06 20.43 -1.63
N LEU A 93 -9.94 21.46 -2.48
CA LEU A 93 -8.75 21.72 -3.28
C LEU A 93 -8.06 23.04 -2.87
N PRO A 94 -6.73 23.16 -2.99
CA PRO A 94 -6.01 24.40 -2.73
C PRO A 94 -6.51 25.57 -3.58
N GLY A 95 -6.58 26.76 -2.98
CA GLY A 95 -7.12 27.97 -3.60
C GLY A 95 -8.65 28.03 -3.66
N SER A 96 -9.36 27.01 -3.15
CA SER A 96 -10.81 27.06 -2.99
C SER A 96 -11.23 27.64 -1.65
N ARG A 97 -12.46 28.15 -1.60
CA ARG A 97 -13.19 28.43 -0.36
C ARG A 97 -14.37 27.47 -0.27
N VAL A 98 -14.47 26.74 0.83
CA VAL A 98 -15.50 25.69 1.00
C VAL A 98 -16.23 25.85 2.31
N ARG A 99 -17.49 25.46 2.33
CA ARG A 99 -18.21 25.16 3.56
C ARG A 99 -18.01 23.69 3.88
N ALA A 100 -17.26 23.42 4.94
CA ALA A 100 -16.94 22.07 5.39
C ALA A 100 -17.83 21.65 6.55
N ARG A 101 -18.32 20.41 6.53
CA ARG A 101 -18.96 19.77 7.67
C ARG A 101 -17.90 19.02 8.48
N LEU A 102 -17.71 19.39 9.74
CA LEU A 102 -16.78 18.71 10.64
C LEU A 102 -17.30 17.31 10.98
N THR A 103 -16.48 16.29 10.77
CA THR A 103 -16.83 14.88 11.02
C THR A 103 -16.15 14.34 12.26
N GLN A 104 -14.93 14.77 12.54
CA GLN A 104 -14.17 14.41 13.73
C GLN A 104 -13.37 15.60 14.24
N VAL A 105 -13.17 15.66 15.56
CA VAL A 105 -12.41 16.74 16.19
C VAL A 105 -11.48 16.11 17.21
N HIS A 106 -10.19 16.29 16.98
CA HIS A 106 -9.11 15.80 17.83
C HIS A 106 -8.47 16.96 18.58
N ARG A 107 -7.53 16.65 19.47
CA ARG A 107 -6.85 17.67 20.30
C ARG A 107 -6.06 18.71 19.49
N ARG A 108 -5.56 18.35 18.30
CA ARG A 108 -4.61 19.17 17.51
C ARG A 108 -5.03 19.39 16.06
N HIS A 109 -6.10 18.73 15.62
CA HIS A 109 -6.66 18.90 14.29
C HIS A 109 -8.13 18.51 14.30
N ALA A 110 -8.85 18.92 13.25
CA ALA A 110 -10.18 18.41 12.95
C ALA A 110 -10.20 17.79 11.54
N GLU A 111 -11.19 16.97 11.29
CA GLU A 111 -11.48 16.36 10.00
C GLU A 111 -12.87 16.77 9.56
N GLY A 112 -13.06 16.94 8.26
CA GLY A 112 -14.35 17.30 7.68
C GLY A 112 -14.47 16.87 6.22
N ILE A 113 -15.65 17.12 5.67
CA ILE A 113 -15.98 16.87 4.27
C ILE A 113 -16.55 18.15 3.66
N VAL A 114 -16.29 18.40 2.38
CA VAL A 114 -16.92 19.51 1.67
C VAL A 114 -18.43 19.29 1.64
N ALA A 115 -19.19 20.24 2.20
CA ALA A 115 -20.64 20.30 2.09
C ALA A 115 -21.07 21.17 0.89
N GLU A 116 -20.33 22.25 0.65
CA GLU A 116 -20.57 23.19 -0.45
C GLU A 116 -19.26 23.85 -0.86
N VAL A 117 -19.04 24.04 -2.16
CA VAL A 117 -17.91 24.84 -2.68
C VAL A 117 -18.40 26.27 -2.89
N LEU A 118 -17.87 27.21 -2.11
CA LEU A 118 -18.25 28.62 -2.17
C LEU A 118 -17.50 29.35 -3.28
N THR A 119 -16.19 29.07 -3.40
CA THR A 119 -15.33 29.53 -4.49
C THR A 119 -14.49 28.34 -4.96
N PRO A 120 -14.59 27.93 -6.24
CA PRO A 120 -13.82 26.80 -6.74
C PRO A 120 -12.33 27.13 -6.83
N SER A 121 -11.49 26.09 -6.75
CA SER A 121 -10.05 26.21 -7.03
C SER A 121 -9.83 26.56 -8.51
N PRO A 122 -8.81 27.38 -8.84
CA PRO A 122 -8.43 27.61 -10.24
C PRO A 122 -7.91 26.35 -10.94
N GLU A 123 -7.49 25.34 -10.18
CA GLU A 123 -6.99 24.05 -10.70
C GLU A 123 -8.09 22.98 -10.79
N ALA A 124 -9.35 23.33 -10.48
CA ALA A 124 -10.45 22.39 -10.47
C ALA A 124 -10.84 21.95 -11.87
N VAL A 125 -11.10 20.65 -12.03
CA VAL A 125 -11.63 20.06 -13.26
C VAL A 125 -12.84 19.18 -12.94
N THR A 126 -13.66 18.89 -13.95
CA THR A 126 -14.81 17.98 -13.77
C THR A 126 -14.31 16.52 -13.78
N PRO A 127 -14.59 15.72 -12.74
CA PRO A 127 -14.27 14.30 -12.74
C PRO A 127 -14.98 13.56 -13.88
N PHE A 128 -14.25 12.69 -14.59
CA PHE A 128 -14.83 11.88 -15.66
C PHE A 128 -15.54 10.63 -15.14
N CYS A 129 -15.21 10.15 -13.93
CA CYS A 129 -15.83 8.97 -13.35
C CYS A 129 -17.14 9.33 -12.64
N GLN A 130 -18.23 8.71 -13.07
CA GLN A 130 -19.56 8.86 -12.44
C GLN A 130 -19.61 8.45 -10.95
N HIS A 131 -18.64 7.65 -10.50
CA HIS A 131 -18.55 7.22 -9.09
C HIS A 131 -17.62 8.11 -8.24
N PHE A 132 -17.04 9.17 -8.80
CA PHE A 132 -16.16 10.05 -8.05
C PHE A 132 -16.93 10.71 -6.88
N GLY A 133 -16.32 10.78 -5.70
CA GLY A 133 -16.96 11.22 -4.46
C GLY A 133 -17.71 10.11 -3.70
N LEU A 134 -18.15 9.05 -4.38
CA LEU A 134 -18.69 7.84 -3.75
C LEU A 134 -17.63 6.77 -3.57
N CYS A 135 -16.84 6.48 -4.61
CA CYS A 135 -15.85 5.41 -4.63
C CYS A 135 -14.57 5.80 -3.87
N GLY A 136 -14.06 4.92 -3.01
CA GLY A 136 -12.79 5.13 -2.29
C GLY A 136 -11.52 4.99 -3.13
N GLY A 137 -11.62 4.74 -4.44
CA GLY A 137 -10.48 4.42 -5.31
C GLY A 137 -9.73 5.62 -5.89
N CYS A 138 -10.43 6.71 -6.22
CA CYS A 138 -9.83 7.93 -6.79
C CYS A 138 -10.21 9.12 -5.92
N SER A 139 -9.22 9.89 -5.45
CA SER A 139 -9.43 11.04 -4.57
C SER A 139 -9.16 12.39 -5.24
N LEU A 140 -8.51 12.42 -6.41
CA LEU A 140 -8.03 13.65 -7.04
C LEU A 140 -8.54 13.89 -8.47
N GLN A 141 -9.53 13.16 -9.00
CA GLN A 141 -10.05 13.42 -10.37
C GLN A 141 -10.58 14.84 -10.58
N HIS A 142 -11.02 15.51 -9.50
CA HIS A 142 -11.43 16.92 -9.52
C HIS A 142 -10.27 17.95 -9.59
N LEU A 143 -9.00 17.51 -9.59
CA LEU A 143 -7.81 18.36 -9.70
C LEU A 143 -7.13 18.13 -11.05
N ALA A 144 -6.72 19.21 -11.72
CA ALA A 144 -6.00 19.13 -13.00
C ALA A 144 -4.78 18.18 -12.91
N PRO A 145 -4.55 17.28 -13.89
CA PRO A 145 -3.51 16.26 -13.82
C PRO A 145 -2.10 16.79 -13.51
N GLU A 146 -1.75 17.94 -14.07
CA GLU A 146 -0.46 18.62 -13.94
C GLU A 146 -0.29 19.13 -12.51
N SER A 147 -1.37 19.65 -11.93
CA SER A 147 -1.43 20.05 -10.53
C SER A 147 -1.36 18.84 -9.60
N GLN A 148 -1.98 17.69 -9.94
CA GLN A 148 -1.84 16.46 -9.15
C GLN A 148 -0.36 16.08 -9.00
N LEU A 149 0.39 16.07 -10.10
CA LEU A 149 1.81 15.73 -10.08
C LEU A 149 2.65 16.74 -9.28
N ALA A 150 2.39 18.04 -9.47
CA ALA A 150 3.06 19.09 -8.71
C ALA A 150 2.82 18.97 -7.20
N TRP A 151 1.59 18.67 -6.79
CA TRP A 151 1.25 18.45 -5.38
C TRP A 151 1.91 17.20 -4.81
N LYS A 152 2.00 16.10 -5.58
CA LYS A 152 2.74 14.89 -5.18
C LYS A 152 4.22 15.17 -4.93
N GLN A 153 4.88 15.88 -5.86
CA GLN A 153 6.28 16.31 -5.69
C GLN A 153 6.44 17.19 -4.45
N ARG A 154 5.57 18.19 -4.28
CA ARG A 154 5.61 19.10 -3.12
C ARG A 154 5.45 18.35 -1.80
N GLN A 155 4.54 17.38 -1.72
CA GLN A 155 4.32 16.59 -0.51
C GLN A 155 5.53 15.74 -0.12
N ILE A 156 6.27 15.21 -1.10
CA ILE A 156 7.54 14.51 -0.86
C ILE A 156 8.57 15.47 -0.23
N LEU A 157 8.75 16.65 -0.82
CA LEU A 157 9.69 17.66 -0.30
C LEU A 157 9.31 18.15 1.10
N GLU A 158 8.02 18.42 1.32
CA GLU A 158 7.53 18.83 2.64
C GLU A 158 7.72 17.73 3.70
N ALA A 159 7.53 16.45 3.33
CA ALA A 159 7.78 15.32 4.23
C ALA A 159 9.28 15.23 4.59
N LEU A 160 10.17 15.28 3.59
CA LEU A 160 11.62 15.26 3.78
C LEU A 160 12.08 16.38 4.72
N SER A 161 11.63 17.61 4.47
CA SER A 161 11.97 18.78 5.28
C SER A 161 11.39 18.71 6.70
N ARG A 162 10.10 18.37 6.86
CA ARG A 162 9.42 18.42 8.16
C ARG A 162 9.69 17.20 9.05
N ILE A 163 9.71 16.01 8.47
CA ILE A 163 9.88 14.73 9.18
C ILE A 163 11.34 14.32 9.19
N GLY A 164 11.95 14.24 8.01
CA GLY A 164 13.34 13.78 7.86
C GLY A 164 14.38 14.79 8.30
N LYS A 165 14.03 16.08 8.34
CA LYS A 165 14.99 17.18 8.58
C LYS A 165 16.15 17.16 7.59
N VAL A 166 15.87 16.75 6.35
CA VAL A 166 16.83 16.67 5.25
C VAL A 166 16.29 17.44 4.05
N GLU A 167 17.20 18.02 3.28
CA GLU A 167 16.89 18.69 2.01
C GLU A 167 17.67 18.00 0.89
N PRO A 168 17.05 17.69 -0.26
CA PRO A 168 17.74 17.11 -1.38
C PRO A 168 18.71 18.13 -2.02
N LYS A 169 19.90 17.70 -2.42
CA LYS A 169 20.83 18.56 -3.19
C LYS A 169 20.22 18.95 -4.54
N THR A 170 19.49 18.03 -5.17
CA THR A 170 18.82 18.25 -6.46
C THR A 170 17.37 17.77 -6.43
N VAL A 171 16.44 18.62 -6.84
CA VAL A 171 15.06 18.22 -7.12
C VAL A 171 14.94 17.97 -8.61
N LEU A 172 14.73 16.70 -8.98
CA LEU A 172 14.60 16.29 -10.36
C LEU A 172 13.15 16.48 -10.84
N PRO A 173 12.90 16.74 -12.14
CA PRO A 173 11.54 16.84 -12.66
C PRO A 173 10.72 15.57 -12.35
N PRO A 174 9.46 15.72 -11.93
CA PRO A 174 8.61 14.57 -11.66
C PRO A 174 8.25 13.84 -12.96
N VAL A 175 8.04 12.53 -12.88
CA VAL A 175 7.66 11.69 -14.03
C VAL A 175 6.15 11.55 -14.07
N ALA A 176 5.52 12.04 -15.12
CA ALA A 176 4.09 11.88 -15.35
C ALA A 176 3.73 10.45 -15.73
N ALA A 177 2.51 10.03 -15.39
CA ALA A 177 1.98 8.75 -15.82
C ALA A 177 1.82 8.74 -17.35
N PRO A 178 2.30 7.71 -18.06
CA PRO A 178 2.08 7.62 -19.51
C PRO A 178 0.60 7.50 -19.90
N MET A 179 -0.24 7.01 -18.98
CA MET A 179 -1.68 6.83 -19.16
C MET A 179 -2.42 7.24 -17.89
N SER A 180 -3.48 8.03 -18.03
CA SER A 180 -4.34 8.47 -16.92
C SER A 180 -5.67 7.73 -16.86
N GLN A 181 -6.01 6.94 -17.88
CA GLN A 181 -7.20 6.10 -17.96
C GLN A 181 -6.81 4.70 -18.42
N ARG A 182 -7.63 3.69 -18.09
CA ARG A 182 -7.42 2.28 -18.46
C ARG A 182 -6.00 1.75 -18.15
N PHE A 183 -5.35 2.33 -17.14
CA PHE A 183 -3.95 2.04 -16.81
C PHE A 183 -3.82 0.89 -15.81
N ARG A 184 -4.88 0.62 -15.04
CA ARG A 184 -4.84 -0.31 -13.93
C ARG A 184 -4.94 -1.73 -14.44
N ASN A 185 -3.93 -2.54 -14.16
CA ASN A 185 -3.80 -3.91 -14.63
C ASN A 185 -4.27 -4.94 -13.58
N LYS A 186 -4.63 -4.50 -12.36
CA LYS A 186 -5.17 -5.33 -11.29
C LYS A 186 -6.24 -4.59 -10.51
N MET A 187 -7.41 -5.21 -10.39
CA MET A 187 -8.53 -4.73 -9.58
C MET A 187 -9.02 -5.79 -8.61
N GLU A 188 -9.41 -5.36 -7.42
CA GLU A 188 -9.91 -6.22 -6.35
C GLU A 188 -11.32 -5.75 -5.98
N PHE A 189 -12.31 -6.55 -6.37
CA PHE A 189 -13.72 -6.28 -6.13
C PHE A 189 -14.20 -7.08 -4.92
N ALA A 190 -15.00 -6.47 -4.06
CA ALA A 190 -15.58 -7.11 -2.88
C ALA A 190 -17.03 -7.50 -3.15
N PHE A 191 -17.47 -8.61 -2.55
CA PHE A 191 -18.88 -8.98 -2.49
C PHE A 191 -19.52 -8.45 -1.20
N GLN A 192 -20.79 -8.05 -1.26
CA GLN A 192 -21.61 -7.72 -0.08
C GLN A 192 -23.08 -8.08 -0.33
N GLY A 193 -23.77 -8.62 0.68
CA GLY A 193 -25.20 -8.93 0.60
C GLY A 193 -25.54 -10.32 0.04
N LYS A 194 -26.83 -10.55 -0.25
CA LYS A 194 -27.41 -11.83 -0.66
C LYS A 194 -28.61 -11.64 -1.58
N GLY A 195 -28.93 -12.63 -2.41
CA GLY A 195 -30.06 -12.58 -3.35
C GLY A 195 -30.00 -11.35 -4.26
N ASP A 196 -31.11 -10.66 -4.42
CA ASP A 196 -31.18 -9.45 -5.26
C ASP A 196 -30.28 -8.31 -4.76
N ALA A 197 -30.01 -8.28 -3.44
CA ALA A 197 -29.14 -7.32 -2.80
C ALA A 197 -27.65 -7.69 -2.85
N LEU A 198 -27.25 -8.78 -3.52
CA LEU A 198 -25.85 -9.11 -3.74
C LEU A 198 -25.19 -8.03 -4.63
N ARG A 199 -24.18 -7.37 -4.07
CA ARG A 199 -23.35 -6.37 -4.73
C ARG A 199 -21.98 -6.94 -5.04
N LEU A 200 -21.41 -6.49 -6.14
CA LEU A 200 -20.01 -6.71 -6.49
C LEU A 200 -19.44 -5.40 -7.03
N GLY A 201 -18.38 -4.92 -6.38
CA GLY A 201 -17.74 -3.68 -6.76
C GLY A 201 -16.69 -3.24 -5.76
N LEU A 202 -16.59 -1.93 -5.54
CA LEU A 202 -15.59 -1.32 -4.66
C LEU A 202 -16.25 -0.80 -3.38
N TYR A 203 -15.42 -0.53 -2.38
CA TYR A 203 -15.87 0.12 -1.17
C TYR A 203 -16.18 1.60 -1.42
N GLU A 204 -17.27 2.08 -0.83
CA GLU A 204 -17.54 3.51 -0.70
C GLU A 204 -16.42 4.19 0.09
N ALA A 205 -16.11 5.44 -0.25
CA ALA A 205 -15.18 6.26 0.52
C ALA A 205 -15.72 6.41 1.94
N GLY A 206 -14.98 5.88 2.92
CA GLY A 206 -15.31 6.07 4.33
C GLY A 206 -15.15 7.54 4.74
N VAL A 207 -15.75 7.91 5.89
CA VAL A 207 -15.39 9.15 6.59
C VAL A 207 -13.87 9.14 6.85
N PRO A 208 -13.14 10.26 6.72
CA PRO A 208 -11.73 10.36 7.10
C PRO A 208 -11.42 9.63 8.43
N GLY A 209 -10.33 8.86 8.45
CA GLY A 209 -9.97 7.94 9.55
C GLY A 209 -10.52 6.50 9.44
N GLN A 210 -11.51 6.26 8.58
CA GLN A 210 -11.98 4.93 8.20
C GLN A 210 -11.51 4.59 6.77
N ILE A 211 -10.22 4.27 6.61
CA ILE A 211 -9.77 3.55 5.41
C ILE A 211 -10.48 2.20 5.43
N SER A 212 -11.51 2.07 4.60
CA SER A 212 -12.26 0.85 4.36
C SER A 212 -11.47 -0.07 3.45
N GLY A 213 -11.19 -1.29 3.91
CA GLY A 213 -10.92 -2.41 3.00
C GLY A 213 -9.88 -3.41 3.48
N GLN A 214 -8.74 -2.96 4.03
CA GLN A 214 -7.59 -3.87 4.19
C GLN A 214 -6.78 -3.69 5.48
N THR A 215 -7.22 -2.87 6.44
CA THR A 215 -6.51 -2.73 7.72
C THR A 215 -6.76 -3.95 8.61
N PRO A 216 -5.73 -4.70 9.03
CA PRO A 216 -5.87 -5.79 10.00
C PRO A 216 -6.55 -5.29 11.29
N GLY A 217 -7.52 -6.03 11.81
CA GLY A 217 -8.17 -5.72 13.09
C GLY A 217 -9.37 -4.76 13.06
N LYS A 218 -9.69 -4.09 11.94
CA LYS A 218 -10.95 -3.31 11.82
C LYS A 218 -12.13 -4.21 11.44
N THR A 219 -13.22 -4.12 12.22
CA THR A 219 -14.46 -4.92 12.07
C THR A 219 -15.54 -4.22 11.24
N SER A 220 -15.49 -2.90 11.07
CA SER A 220 -16.45 -2.17 10.24
C SER A 220 -16.16 -2.43 8.76
N VAL A 221 -17.01 -3.23 8.12
CA VAL A 221 -16.95 -3.46 6.67
C VAL A 221 -17.50 -2.22 5.99
N GLY A 222 -16.68 -1.57 5.14
CA GLY A 222 -17.18 -0.48 4.30
C GLY A 222 -18.35 -0.96 3.44
N ARG A 223 -19.26 -0.05 3.09
CA ARG A 223 -20.34 -0.41 2.16
C ARG A 223 -19.77 -0.67 0.77
N VAL A 224 -20.25 -1.71 0.11
CA VAL A 224 -19.89 -2.02 -1.28
C VAL A 224 -21.03 -1.55 -2.17
N PHE A 225 -20.69 -0.82 -3.22
CA PHE A 225 -21.64 -0.44 -4.26
C PHE A 225 -21.45 -1.31 -5.50
N ASP A 226 -22.48 -1.44 -6.32
CA ASP A 226 -22.35 -2.09 -7.62
C ASP A 226 -21.57 -1.19 -8.57
N LEU A 227 -20.39 -1.66 -8.97
CA LEU A 227 -19.60 -0.94 -9.96
C LEU A 227 -20.33 -0.98 -11.30
N ALA A 228 -20.66 0.19 -11.85
CA ALA A 228 -21.27 0.31 -13.17
C ALA A 228 -20.22 0.45 -14.29
N ALA A 229 -19.10 1.13 -13.99
CA ALA A 229 -17.97 1.38 -14.88
C ALA A 229 -16.77 1.85 -14.04
N CYS A 230 -15.54 1.61 -14.52
CA CYS A 230 -14.31 2.07 -13.87
C CYS A 230 -13.32 2.54 -14.95
N PRO A 231 -13.31 3.83 -15.32
CA PRO A 231 -12.52 4.28 -16.47
C PRO A 231 -11.00 4.21 -16.30
N ILE A 232 -10.51 3.86 -15.11
CA ILE A 232 -9.09 3.57 -14.86
C ILE A 232 -8.72 2.10 -15.11
N PHE A 233 -9.71 1.22 -15.32
CA PHE A 233 -9.57 -0.20 -15.63
C PHE A 233 -10.00 -0.46 -17.08
N PRO A 234 -9.51 -1.51 -17.77
CA PRO A 234 -9.96 -1.80 -19.12
C PRO A 234 -11.43 -2.24 -19.17
N GLU A 235 -12.16 -1.73 -20.16
CA GLU A 235 -13.61 -1.89 -20.33
C GLU A 235 -14.09 -3.35 -20.34
N ALA A 236 -13.33 -4.25 -20.99
CA ALA A 236 -13.63 -5.69 -21.00
C ALA A 236 -13.68 -6.31 -19.59
N GLY A 237 -12.97 -5.73 -18.62
CA GLY A 237 -13.02 -6.14 -17.24
C GLY A 237 -14.30 -5.74 -16.52
N GLU A 238 -14.98 -4.68 -16.95
CA GLU A 238 -16.25 -4.23 -16.39
C GLU A 238 -17.38 -5.20 -16.72
N GLU A 239 -17.40 -5.71 -17.96
CA GLU A 239 -18.34 -6.74 -18.40
C GLU A 239 -18.16 -8.05 -17.62
N LEU A 240 -16.91 -8.44 -17.35
CA LEU A 240 -16.57 -9.60 -16.53
C LEU A 240 -17.14 -9.47 -15.10
N VAL A 241 -16.99 -8.30 -14.47
CA VAL A 241 -17.55 -8.03 -13.14
C VAL A 241 -19.09 -8.17 -13.15
N ALA A 242 -19.75 -7.59 -14.15
CA ALA A 242 -21.20 -7.68 -14.27
C ALA A 242 -21.69 -9.13 -14.49
N ALA A 243 -20.99 -9.91 -15.31
CA ALA A 243 -21.30 -11.31 -15.56
C ALA A 243 -21.10 -12.19 -14.33
N VAL A 244 -19.98 -12.03 -13.61
CA VAL A 244 -19.72 -12.75 -12.35
C VAL A 244 -20.81 -12.44 -11.33
N ARG A 245 -21.16 -11.16 -11.16
CA ARG A 245 -22.23 -10.74 -10.23
C ARG A 245 -23.55 -11.44 -10.56
N GLN A 246 -23.96 -11.45 -11.82
CA GLN A 246 -25.22 -12.06 -12.23
C GLN A 246 -25.20 -13.58 -12.01
N ALA A 247 -24.15 -14.26 -12.44
CA ALA A 247 -24.07 -15.71 -12.30
C ALA A 247 -24.00 -16.16 -10.84
N CYS A 248 -23.35 -15.38 -9.96
CA CYS A 248 -23.40 -15.63 -8.51
C CYS A 248 -24.81 -15.49 -7.93
N LYS A 249 -25.62 -14.53 -8.42
CA LYS A 249 -27.04 -14.39 -8.03
C LYS A 249 -27.85 -15.61 -8.49
N ASP A 250 -27.67 -16.02 -9.74
CA ASP A 250 -28.40 -17.15 -10.33
C ASP A 250 -28.06 -18.48 -9.60
N ALA A 251 -26.80 -18.66 -9.21
CA ALA A 251 -26.33 -19.77 -8.40
C ALA A 251 -26.69 -19.68 -6.90
N LYS A 252 -27.39 -18.62 -6.48
CA LYS A 252 -27.80 -18.35 -5.08
C LYS A 252 -26.62 -18.33 -4.10
N LEU A 253 -25.45 -17.91 -4.57
CA LEU A 253 -24.27 -17.69 -3.75
C LEU A 253 -24.36 -16.31 -3.09
N PHE A 254 -23.83 -16.16 -1.88
CA PHE A 254 -23.90 -14.90 -1.15
C PHE A 254 -22.58 -14.53 -0.50
N ALA A 255 -22.43 -13.23 -0.22
CA ALA A 255 -21.21 -12.65 0.31
C ALA A 255 -20.87 -13.22 1.70
N TYR A 256 -19.58 -13.40 1.94
CA TYR A 256 -19.04 -13.74 3.24
C TYR A 256 -19.10 -12.52 4.16
N ASP A 257 -19.75 -12.66 5.30
CA ASP A 257 -19.80 -11.65 6.35
C ASP A 257 -18.73 -11.96 7.40
N ARG A 258 -17.82 -11.00 7.64
CA ARG A 258 -16.69 -11.17 8.56
C ARG A 258 -17.11 -11.21 10.03
N ALA A 259 -18.25 -10.61 10.38
CA ALA A 259 -18.75 -10.54 11.75
C ALA A 259 -19.47 -11.83 12.13
N SER A 260 -20.40 -12.32 11.29
CA SER A 260 -21.10 -13.58 11.52
C SER A 260 -20.27 -14.81 11.12
N ARG A 261 -19.25 -14.62 10.26
CA ARG A 261 -18.44 -15.68 9.63
C ARG A 261 -19.26 -16.62 8.74
N GLU A 262 -20.40 -16.14 8.25
CA GLU A 262 -21.29 -16.86 7.35
C GLU A 262 -21.11 -16.39 5.90
N GLY A 263 -21.51 -17.22 4.94
CA GLY A 263 -21.45 -16.90 3.51
C GLY A 263 -20.23 -17.45 2.81
N PHE A 264 -20.07 -17.09 1.53
CA PHE A 264 -19.18 -17.80 0.63
C PHE A 264 -18.30 -16.87 -0.20
N LEU A 265 -18.89 -15.91 -0.92
CA LEU A 265 -18.16 -15.05 -1.86
C LEU A 265 -17.39 -13.97 -1.11
N ARG A 266 -16.08 -13.82 -1.33
CA ARG A 266 -15.28 -12.78 -0.66
C ARG A 266 -14.87 -11.70 -1.64
N HIS A 267 -14.06 -12.08 -2.62
CA HIS A 267 -13.47 -11.15 -3.57
C HIS A 267 -13.43 -11.74 -4.97
N LEU A 268 -13.57 -10.88 -5.97
CA LEU A 268 -13.16 -11.15 -7.34
C LEU A 268 -11.93 -10.29 -7.62
N VAL A 269 -10.81 -10.92 -7.92
CA VAL A 269 -9.59 -10.23 -8.36
C VAL A 269 -9.48 -10.42 -9.87
N LEU A 270 -9.40 -9.32 -10.61
CA LEU A 270 -9.16 -9.35 -12.05
C LEU A 270 -7.78 -8.78 -12.33
N ARG A 271 -6.97 -9.53 -13.06
CA ARG A 271 -5.70 -9.06 -13.63
C ARG A 271 -5.84 -8.97 -15.14
N HIS A 272 -5.22 -7.95 -15.72
CA HIS A 272 -5.07 -7.75 -17.16
C HIS A 272 -3.57 -7.64 -17.46
N SER A 273 -3.11 -8.30 -18.51
CA SER A 273 -1.77 -8.05 -19.06
C SER A 273 -1.91 -7.10 -20.24
N VAL A 274 -1.20 -5.98 -20.20
CA VAL A 274 -1.13 -5.02 -21.31
C VAL A 274 -0.40 -5.65 -22.49
N HIS A 275 0.66 -6.42 -22.23
CA HIS A 275 1.45 -7.09 -23.25
C HIS A 275 0.65 -8.15 -24.03
N GLN A 276 -0.16 -8.96 -23.34
CA GLN A 276 -0.94 -10.03 -23.96
C GLN A 276 -2.36 -9.61 -24.34
N ASP A 277 -2.83 -8.47 -23.84
CA ASP A 277 -4.24 -8.06 -23.87
C ASP A 277 -5.18 -9.18 -23.38
N ALA A 278 -4.80 -9.80 -22.26
CA ALA A 278 -5.44 -10.98 -21.68
C ALA A 278 -5.76 -10.80 -20.19
N PHE A 279 -6.80 -11.46 -19.72
CA PHE A 279 -7.26 -11.44 -18.33
C PHE A 279 -7.06 -12.77 -17.62
N LEU A 280 -6.78 -12.68 -16.32
CA LEU A 280 -6.83 -13.77 -15.36
C LEU A 280 -7.79 -13.36 -14.25
N ALA A 281 -8.86 -14.13 -14.07
CA ALA A 281 -9.82 -13.94 -12.99
C ALA A 281 -9.52 -14.86 -11.82
N GLN A 282 -9.59 -14.34 -10.60
CA GLN A 282 -9.48 -15.12 -9.38
C GLN A 282 -10.71 -14.85 -8.51
N LEU A 283 -11.53 -15.89 -8.30
CA LEU A 283 -12.65 -15.83 -7.35
C LEU A 283 -12.18 -16.39 -6.01
N ILE A 284 -12.14 -15.54 -5.00
CA ILE A 284 -11.76 -15.89 -3.62
C ILE A 284 -13.03 -16.13 -2.80
N THR A 285 -13.13 -17.29 -2.19
CA THR A 285 -14.28 -17.71 -1.38
C THR A 285 -13.88 -18.16 0.02
N ALA A 286 -14.84 -18.31 0.92
CA ALA A 286 -14.68 -19.19 2.08
C ALA A 286 -14.46 -20.65 1.62
N PRO A 287 -13.97 -21.56 2.48
CA PRO A 287 -13.79 -22.96 2.13
C PRO A 287 -15.08 -23.57 1.55
N ALA A 288 -15.03 -24.08 0.31
CA ALA A 288 -16.21 -24.49 -0.42
C ALA A 288 -16.64 -25.91 -0.07
N THR A 289 -17.96 -26.10 0.08
CA THR A 289 -18.58 -27.43 -0.04
C THR A 289 -18.44 -27.97 -1.46
N GLU A 290 -18.67 -29.27 -1.67
CA GLU A 290 -18.59 -29.89 -2.99
C GLU A 290 -19.56 -29.25 -4.00
N GLY A 291 -20.80 -28.95 -3.57
CA GLY A 291 -21.80 -28.29 -4.41
C GLY A 291 -21.41 -26.87 -4.81
N GLN A 292 -20.89 -26.08 -3.87
CA GLN A 292 -20.39 -24.73 -4.15
C GLN A 292 -19.17 -24.76 -5.07
N GLY A 293 -18.25 -25.72 -4.87
CA GLY A 293 -17.10 -25.91 -5.75
C GLY A 293 -17.52 -26.22 -7.19
N ARG A 294 -18.51 -27.10 -7.39
CA ARG A 294 -19.08 -27.37 -8.73
C ARG A 294 -19.72 -26.12 -9.34
N ALA A 295 -20.47 -25.35 -8.57
CA ALA A 295 -21.09 -24.12 -9.06
C ALA A 295 -20.03 -23.10 -9.54
N VAL A 296 -18.93 -22.94 -8.79
CA VAL A 296 -17.82 -22.06 -9.19
C VAL A 296 -17.07 -22.60 -10.40
N GLN A 297 -16.92 -23.92 -10.53
CA GLN A 297 -16.32 -24.53 -11.72
C GLN A 297 -17.15 -24.26 -12.98
N VAL A 298 -18.47 -24.45 -12.92
CA VAL A 298 -19.38 -24.17 -14.03
C VAL A 298 -19.31 -22.69 -14.41
N LEU A 299 -19.38 -21.79 -13.42
CA LEU A 299 -19.19 -20.36 -13.62
C LEU A 299 -17.88 -20.05 -14.34
N GLY A 300 -16.76 -20.60 -13.87
CA GLY A 300 -15.45 -20.35 -14.46
C GLY A 300 -15.37 -20.79 -15.92
N GLN A 301 -15.98 -21.93 -16.27
CA GLN A 301 -16.03 -22.41 -17.65
C GLN A 301 -16.90 -21.51 -18.54
N GLU A 302 -18.10 -21.14 -18.07
CA GLU A 302 -18.99 -20.23 -18.81
C GLU A 302 -18.34 -18.88 -19.08
N LEU A 303 -17.56 -18.35 -18.12
CA LEU A 303 -16.82 -17.11 -18.31
C LEU A 303 -15.71 -17.25 -19.36
N LEU A 304 -14.95 -18.35 -19.33
CA LEU A 304 -13.91 -18.61 -20.34
C LEU A 304 -14.51 -18.74 -21.74
N ASP A 305 -15.66 -19.41 -21.87
CA ASP A 305 -16.33 -19.61 -23.16
C ASP A 305 -16.92 -18.28 -23.70
N ARG A 306 -17.42 -17.43 -22.81
CA ARG A 306 -18.07 -16.16 -23.16
C ARG A 306 -17.09 -15.02 -23.44
N PHE A 307 -15.94 -14.99 -22.76
CA PHE A 307 -15.01 -13.85 -22.80
C PHE A 307 -13.67 -14.27 -23.41
N PRO A 308 -13.42 -14.02 -24.72
CA PRO A 308 -12.21 -14.48 -25.41
C PRO A 308 -10.90 -13.97 -24.81
N LYS A 309 -10.93 -12.80 -24.15
CA LYS A 309 -9.75 -12.24 -23.47
C LYS A 309 -9.51 -12.85 -22.09
N LEU A 310 -10.46 -13.54 -21.50
CA LEU A 310 -10.25 -14.26 -20.25
C LEU A 310 -9.54 -15.58 -20.58
N THR A 311 -8.23 -15.64 -20.31
CA THR A 311 -7.44 -16.85 -20.63
C THR A 311 -7.36 -17.82 -19.47
N GLY A 312 -7.67 -17.36 -18.26
CA GLY A 312 -7.59 -18.16 -17.05
C GLY A 312 -8.61 -17.77 -15.98
N PHE A 313 -9.07 -18.76 -15.24
CA PHE A 313 -9.94 -18.62 -14.08
C PHE A 313 -9.42 -19.46 -12.91
N VAL A 314 -9.25 -18.83 -11.75
CA VAL A 314 -8.73 -19.45 -10.53
C VAL A 314 -9.78 -19.36 -9.44
N HIS A 315 -10.18 -20.51 -8.89
CA HIS A 315 -10.96 -20.55 -7.66
C HIS A 315 -10.01 -20.75 -6.48
N SER A 316 -9.96 -19.73 -5.64
CA SER A 316 -9.14 -19.70 -4.43
C SER A 316 -10.01 -19.66 -3.18
N GLU A 317 -9.47 -20.15 -2.07
CA GLU A 317 -10.17 -20.21 -0.79
C GLU A 317 -9.36 -19.52 0.31
N ARG A 318 -10.08 -18.87 1.23
CA ARG A 318 -9.55 -18.23 2.43
C ARG A 318 -10.47 -18.50 3.62
N GLY A 319 -9.94 -19.18 4.64
CA GLY A 319 -10.64 -19.48 5.89
C GLY A 319 -10.51 -18.38 6.95
N SER A 320 -9.43 -17.59 6.95
CA SER A 320 -9.25 -16.47 7.88
C SER A 320 -10.37 -15.43 7.76
N SER A 321 -10.79 -14.81 8.85
CA SER A 321 -11.88 -13.81 8.88
C SER A 321 -11.42 -12.38 8.55
N ASP A 322 -10.17 -12.18 8.14
CA ASP A 322 -9.65 -10.86 7.73
C ASP A 322 -10.24 -10.36 6.39
N GLY A 323 -9.91 -9.12 6.01
CA GLY A 323 -10.41 -8.50 4.79
C GLY A 323 -9.48 -8.67 3.57
N LEU A 324 -8.52 -9.60 3.61
CA LEU A 324 -7.52 -9.70 2.55
C LEU A 324 -8.07 -10.38 1.29
N SER A 325 -7.71 -9.82 0.15
CA SER A 325 -7.98 -10.29 -1.21
C SER A 325 -6.88 -11.24 -1.73
N GLN A 326 -6.35 -12.10 -0.84
CA GLN A 326 -5.32 -13.08 -1.15
C GLN A 326 -5.75 -14.48 -0.71
N ALA A 327 -5.43 -15.48 -1.53
CA ALA A 327 -5.75 -16.86 -1.25
C ALA A 327 -4.91 -17.44 -0.09
N GLU A 328 -5.48 -18.41 0.64
CA GLU A 328 -4.68 -19.34 1.46
C GLU A 328 -4.40 -20.63 0.68
N ARG A 329 -5.29 -21.00 -0.25
CA ARG A 329 -5.10 -22.13 -1.15
C ARG A 329 -5.85 -21.94 -2.47
N THR A 330 -5.33 -22.55 -3.52
CA THR A 330 -6.02 -22.70 -4.79
C THR A 330 -6.79 -24.01 -4.79
N ARG A 331 -8.10 -23.96 -5.08
CA ARG A 331 -8.97 -25.13 -5.18
C ARG A 331 -9.01 -25.66 -6.61
N LEU A 332 -9.13 -24.78 -7.59
CA LEU A 332 -9.31 -25.12 -9.00
C LEU A 332 -8.67 -24.05 -9.88
N THR A 333 -8.13 -24.49 -11.01
CA THR A 333 -7.66 -23.64 -12.10
C THR A 333 -8.26 -24.12 -13.42
N LEU A 334 -8.79 -23.20 -14.21
CA LEU A 334 -9.27 -23.44 -15.58
C LEU A 334 -8.51 -22.51 -16.52
N GLY A 335 -8.09 -23.01 -17.69
CA GLY A 335 -7.26 -22.25 -18.61
C GLY A 335 -5.84 -21.99 -18.08
N THR A 336 -5.31 -20.79 -18.33
CA THR A 336 -3.98 -20.38 -17.88
C THR A 336 -3.97 -20.05 -16.38
N THR A 337 -2.85 -20.32 -15.71
CA THR A 337 -2.67 -20.01 -14.27
C THR A 337 -1.86 -18.74 -14.02
N VAL A 338 -1.25 -18.21 -15.08
CA VAL A 338 -0.39 -17.02 -15.07
C VAL A 338 -0.72 -16.15 -16.29
N LEU A 339 -0.41 -14.86 -16.17
CA LEU A 339 -0.28 -13.93 -17.30
C LEU A 339 1.20 -13.64 -17.53
N ILE A 340 1.57 -13.37 -18.78
CA ILE A 340 2.88 -12.78 -19.09
C ILE A 340 2.67 -11.28 -19.33
N GLU A 341 3.33 -10.46 -18.52
CA GLU A 341 3.43 -9.02 -18.74
C GLU A 341 4.83 -8.68 -19.25
N ALA A 342 5.00 -7.51 -19.86
CA ALA A 342 6.31 -7.02 -20.28
C ALA A 342 6.53 -5.55 -19.89
N LEU A 343 7.73 -5.26 -19.42
CA LEU A 343 8.27 -3.90 -19.27
C LEU A 343 9.50 -3.82 -20.18
N GLU A 344 9.47 -2.93 -21.18
CA GLU A 344 10.45 -2.93 -22.27
C GLU A 344 10.62 -4.34 -22.88
N ASN A 345 11.83 -4.93 -22.80
CA ASN A 345 12.17 -6.25 -23.31
C ASN A 345 12.26 -7.34 -22.22
N VAL A 346 11.80 -7.05 -20.99
CA VAL A 346 11.78 -7.99 -19.87
C VAL A 346 10.37 -8.47 -19.62
N ARG A 347 10.20 -9.80 -19.56
CA ARG A 347 8.91 -10.47 -19.38
C ARG A 347 8.73 -10.97 -17.96
N TYR A 348 7.52 -10.89 -17.44
CA TYR A 348 7.18 -11.31 -16.08
C TYR A 348 5.98 -12.25 -16.13
N SER A 349 6.16 -13.47 -15.62
CA SER A 349 5.08 -14.40 -15.34
C SER A 349 4.43 -14.04 -14.01
N ILE A 350 3.14 -13.76 -14.04
CA ILE A 350 2.37 -13.24 -12.90
C ILE A 350 1.23 -14.19 -12.60
N SER A 351 1.31 -14.87 -11.45
CA SER A 351 0.22 -15.71 -10.94
C SER A 351 -0.89 -14.87 -10.30
N ALA A 352 -2.01 -15.51 -9.94
CA ALA A 352 -3.16 -14.84 -9.37
C ALA A 352 -2.86 -14.05 -8.09
N ASP A 353 -2.04 -14.60 -7.17
CA ASP A 353 -1.67 -13.95 -5.90
C ASP A 353 -0.33 -13.18 -5.97
N ALA A 354 0.49 -13.36 -7.02
CA ALA A 354 1.79 -12.70 -7.13
C ALA A 354 1.70 -11.16 -7.14
N PHE A 355 2.61 -10.49 -6.44
CA PHE A 355 2.71 -9.04 -6.54
C PHE A 355 3.31 -8.62 -7.89
N PHE A 356 2.69 -7.61 -8.50
CA PHE A 356 3.24 -6.89 -9.65
C PHE A 356 2.68 -5.47 -9.60
N GLN A 357 3.44 -4.51 -10.14
CA GLN A 357 3.01 -3.11 -10.16
C GLN A 357 1.67 -2.96 -10.87
N THR A 358 0.70 -2.29 -10.24
CA THR A 358 -0.69 -2.31 -10.73
C THR A 358 -0.95 -1.43 -11.95
N CYS A 359 0.09 -0.79 -12.50
CA CYS A 359 0.07 0.04 -13.68
C CYS A 359 1.29 -0.29 -14.54
N THR A 360 1.13 -1.09 -15.59
CA THR A 360 2.26 -1.61 -16.39
C THR A 360 3.10 -0.47 -16.98
N LYS A 361 2.47 0.52 -17.60
CA LYS A 361 3.19 1.65 -18.21
C LYS A 361 3.77 2.62 -17.19
N GLY A 362 3.15 2.78 -16.04
CA GLY A 362 3.76 3.54 -14.94
C GLY A 362 4.94 2.80 -14.31
N ALA A 363 4.90 1.47 -14.21
CA ALA A 363 6.02 0.65 -13.74
C ALA A 363 7.22 0.72 -14.69
N GLU A 364 6.98 0.65 -15.99
CA GLU A 364 7.99 0.87 -17.03
C GLU A 364 8.66 2.25 -16.86
N ALA A 365 7.87 3.32 -16.66
CA ALA A 365 8.39 4.66 -16.43
C ALA A 365 9.16 4.79 -15.11
N LEU A 366 8.68 4.16 -14.02
CA LEU A 366 9.37 4.11 -12.72
C LEU A 366 10.73 3.41 -12.86
N TYR A 367 10.77 2.24 -13.49
CA TYR A 367 11.98 1.45 -13.62
C TYR A 367 12.99 2.10 -14.58
N ALA A 368 12.53 2.73 -15.66
CA ALA A 368 13.38 3.53 -16.53
C ALA A 368 14.00 4.72 -15.76
N ALA A 369 13.18 5.48 -15.01
CA ALA A 369 13.69 6.59 -14.20
C ALA A 369 14.65 6.13 -13.09
N LEU A 370 14.42 4.94 -12.52
CA LEU A 370 15.31 4.31 -11.56
C LEU A 370 16.64 3.93 -12.20
N ARG A 371 16.63 3.29 -13.37
CA ARG A 371 17.84 2.94 -14.14
C ARG A 371 18.67 4.19 -14.45
N ASP A 372 18.02 5.26 -14.88
CA ASP A 372 18.69 6.54 -15.18
C ASP A 372 19.29 7.17 -13.91
N LEU A 373 18.59 7.07 -12.78
CA LEU A 373 19.05 7.60 -11.50
C LEU A 373 20.20 6.77 -10.89
N ALA A 374 20.21 5.46 -11.15
CA ALA A 374 21.24 4.54 -10.70
C ALA A 374 22.57 4.73 -11.45
N ASP A 375 22.53 5.24 -12.69
CA ASP A 375 23.70 5.53 -13.54
C ASP A 375 24.65 4.30 -13.66
N LEU A 376 24.07 3.17 -14.07
CA LEU A 376 24.76 1.87 -14.08
C LEU A 376 25.77 1.74 -15.22
N ALA A 377 26.94 1.18 -14.89
CA ALA A 377 27.86 0.66 -15.89
C ALA A 377 27.58 -0.83 -16.20
N PRO A 378 27.88 -1.32 -17.41
CA PRO A 378 27.70 -2.75 -17.76
C PRO A 378 28.52 -3.74 -16.94
N THR A 379 29.47 -3.26 -16.12
CA THR A 379 30.29 -4.06 -15.21
C THR A 379 29.82 -3.99 -13.76
N ASP A 380 28.84 -3.13 -13.45
CA ASP A 380 28.40 -2.90 -12.08
C ASP A 380 27.71 -4.14 -11.49
N THR A 381 27.93 -4.32 -10.19
CA THR A 381 27.14 -5.24 -9.36
C THR A 381 26.06 -4.43 -8.65
N VAL A 382 24.81 -4.87 -8.77
CA VAL A 382 23.64 -4.24 -8.14
C VAL A 382 23.05 -5.16 -7.09
N TYR A 383 22.70 -4.61 -5.93
CA TYR A 383 21.85 -5.30 -4.97
C TYR A 383 20.42 -4.75 -5.07
N ASP A 384 19.44 -5.65 -5.13
CA ASP A 384 18.02 -5.33 -5.05
C ASP A 384 17.49 -5.87 -3.72
N LEU A 385 17.33 -4.99 -2.75
CA LEU A 385 16.88 -5.31 -1.40
C LEU A 385 15.36 -5.15 -1.36
N TYR A 386 14.65 -6.18 -0.89
CA TYR A 386 13.19 -6.33 -1.05
C TYR A 386 12.81 -6.63 -2.52
N CYS A 387 13.59 -7.49 -3.19
CA CYS A 387 13.45 -7.70 -4.64
C CYS A 387 12.11 -8.31 -5.09
N GLY A 388 11.31 -8.84 -4.17
CA GLY A 388 10.05 -9.50 -4.47
C GLY A 388 10.21 -10.57 -5.57
N GLY A 389 9.32 -10.55 -6.55
CA GLY A 389 9.34 -11.43 -7.73
C GLY A 389 10.41 -11.09 -8.78
N GLY A 390 11.45 -10.34 -8.41
CA GLY A 390 12.57 -9.96 -9.29
C GLY A 390 12.26 -8.83 -10.26
N GLY A 391 11.26 -7.99 -9.96
CA GLY A 391 10.78 -6.92 -10.84
C GLY A 391 11.90 -5.99 -11.31
N ILE A 392 12.48 -5.26 -10.35
CA ILE A 392 13.58 -4.31 -10.57
C ILE A 392 14.85 -5.08 -10.95
N SER A 393 15.17 -6.16 -10.22
CA SER A 393 16.34 -7.01 -10.49
C SER A 393 16.49 -7.39 -11.96
N LEU A 394 15.44 -7.96 -12.56
CA LEU A 394 15.47 -8.42 -13.94
C LEU A 394 15.48 -7.26 -14.94
N PHE A 395 14.85 -6.14 -14.59
CA PHE A 395 14.88 -4.93 -15.41
C PHE A 395 16.31 -4.36 -15.50
N LEU A 396 16.99 -4.22 -14.35
CA LEU A 396 18.36 -3.69 -14.29
C LEU A 396 19.40 -4.67 -14.83
N SER A 397 19.13 -5.97 -14.82
CA SER A 397 20.03 -7.00 -15.36
C SER A 397 20.48 -6.74 -16.80
N LYS A 398 19.67 -5.99 -17.58
CA LYS A 398 19.95 -5.64 -18.97
C LYS A 398 21.01 -4.55 -19.14
N ALA A 399 21.31 -3.79 -18.09
CA ALA A 399 22.22 -2.64 -18.12
C ALA A 399 23.42 -2.79 -17.17
N THR A 400 23.58 -3.93 -16.51
CA THR A 400 24.57 -4.13 -15.45
C THR A 400 25.31 -5.45 -15.60
N GLY A 401 26.44 -5.58 -14.90
CA GLY A 401 27.24 -6.80 -14.92
C GLY A 401 26.51 -7.94 -14.21
N ARG A 402 26.09 -7.71 -12.96
CA ARG A 402 25.42 -8.72 -12.12
C ARG A 402 24.39 -8.10 -11.18
N VAL A 403 23.38 -8.88 -10.79
CA VAL A 403 22.34 -8.48 -9.83
C VAL A 403 22.14 -9.54 -8.76
N LEU A 404 22.13 -9.13 -7.49
CA LEU A 404 21.74 -9.96 -6.36
C LEU A 404 20.44 -9.44 -5.76
N GLY A 405 19.36 -10.20 -5.91
CA GLY A 405 18.08 -9.92 -5.25
C GLY A 405 17.99 -10.59 -3.88
N LEU A 406 17.56 -9.84 -2.86
CA LEU A 406 17.36 -10.31 -1.50
C LEU A 406 15.89 -10.12 -1.08
N GLU A 407 15.24 -11.22 -0.70
CA GLU A 407 13.83 -11.24 -0.33
C GLU A 407 13.56 -12.29 0.75
N GLN A 408 12.70 -11.99 1.73
CA GLN A 408 12.37 -12.91 2.82
C GLN A 408 11.33 -13.97 2.42
N ASN A 409 10.45 -13.62 1.49
CA ASN A 409 9.32 -14.42 1.05
C ASN A 409 9.77 -15.51 0.06
N PRO A 410 9.66 -16.80 0.42
CA PRO A 410 10.10 -17.90 -0.44
C PRO A 410 9.31 -18.01 -1.75
N SER A 411 8.03 -17.65 -1.76
CA SER A 411 7.22 -17.66 -2.99
C SER A 411 7.66 -16.57 -3.97
N ALA A 412 8.03 -15.40 -3.45
CA ALA A 412 8.54 -14.31 -4.28
C ALA A 412 9.92 -14.65 -4.90
N ILE A 413 10.81 -15.31 -4.14
CA ILE A 413 12.07 -15.85 -4.68
C ILE A 413 11.80 -16.86 -5.81
N ALA A 414 10.86 -17.79 -5.61
CA ALA A 414 10.50 -18.77 -6.64
C ALA A 414 9.96 -18.09 -7.92
N ASP A 415 9.14 -17.05 -7.77
CA ASP A 415 8.66 -16.24 -8.90
C ASP A 415 9.83 -15.51 -9.60
N ALA A 416 10.78 -14.97 -8.84
CA ALA A 416 11.96 -14.29 -9.37
C ALA A 416 12.85 -15.23 -10.20
N GLU A 417 13.11 -16.44 -9.71
CA GLU A 417 13.87 -17.48 -10.41
C GLU A 417 13.14 -17.94 -11.68
N ALA A 418 11.82 -18.13 -11.61
CA ALA A 418 11.01 -18.48 -12.77
C ALA A 418 11.05 -17.38 -13.84
N ASN A 419 10.99 -16.11 -13.43
CA ASN A 419 11.09 -14.96 -14.32
C ASN A 419 12.50 -14.80 -14.91
N ALA A 420 13.57 -15.07 -14.15
CA ALA A 420 14.92 -15.10 -14.68
C ALA A 420 15.07 -16.15 -15.79
N LYS A 421 14.55 -17.35 -15.55
CA LYS A 421 14.50 -18.42 -16.54
C LYS A 421 13.69 -18.04 -17.78
N LEU A 422 12.52 -17.41 -17.60
CA LEU A 422 11.68 -16.91 -18.70
C LEU A 422 12.42 -15.91 -19.61
N ASN A 423 13.33 -15.13 -19.05
CA ASN A 423 14.13 -14.13 -19.76
C ASN A 423 15.51 -14.63 -20.20
N GLY A 424 15.87 -15.88 -19.91
CA GLY A 424 17.23 -16.40 -20.14
C GLY A 424 18.30 -15.54 -19.44
N THR A 425 17.99 -15.00 -18.26
CA THR A 425 18.87 -14.07 -17.54
C THR A 425 19.78 -14.85 -16.60
N GLU A 426 21.08 -14.89 -16.91
CA GLU A 426 22.09 -15.67 -16.19
C GLU A 426 22.88 -14.85 -15.16
N ASN A 427 22.83 -13.52 -15.27
CA ASN A 427 23.55 -12.59 -14.40
C ASN A 427 22.73 -12.11 -13.19
N CYS A 428 21.59 -12.74 -12.91
CA CYS A 428 20.80 -12.52 -11.69
C CYS A 428 20.91 -13.72 -10.76
N ARG A 429 21.07 -13.47 -9.46
CA ARG A 429 20.88 -14.45 -8.40
C ARG A 429 19.89 -13.93 -7.37
N PHE A 430 19.08 -14.82 -6.82
CA PHE A 430 18.10 -14.49 -5.79
C PHE A 430 18.42 -15.30 -4.54
N VAL A 431 18.48 -14.63 -3.39
CA VAL A 431 18.82 -15.26 -2.11
C VAL A 431 17.77 -14.88 -1.09
N ARG A 432 17.30 -15.89 -0.35
CA ARG A 432 16.39 -15.64 0.76
C ARG A 432 17.16 -15.00 1.91
N ALA A 433 16.73 -13.81 2.34
CA ALA A 433 17.35 -13.09 3.45
C ALA A 433 16.30 -12.37 4.30
N ASP A 434 16.54 -12.32 5.61
CA ASP A 434 15.77 -11.51 6.56
C ASP A 434 16.47 -10.16 6.72
N LEU A 435 15.92 -9.13 6.06
CA LEU A 435 16.46 -7.78 6.07
C LEU A 435 16.22 -7.04 7.39
N SER A 436 15.45 -7.61 8.32
CA SER A 436 15.15 -6.99 9.62
C SER A 436 16.20 -7.27 10.70
N GLY A 437 17.02 -8.29 10.50
CA GLY A 437 18.01 -8.76 11.48
C GLY A 437 19.26 -7.88 11.61
N GLN A 438 20.16 -8.27 12.52
CA GLN A 438 21.46 -7.62 12.72
C GLN A 438 22.45 -7.86 11.55
N GLU A 439 22.22 -8.92 10.78
CA GLU A 439 22.99 -9.27 9.58
C GLU A 439 22.03 -9.37 8.38
N PRO A 440 21.50 -8.23 7.89
CA PRO A 440 20.49 -8.23 6.83
C PRO A 440 21.07 -8.72 5.49
N ILE A 441 22.37 -8.53 5.29
CA ILE A 441 23.10 -9.07 4.14
C ILE A 441 23.88 -10.30 4.61
N PRO A 442 23.66 -11.49 4.00
CA PRO A 442 24.36 -12.71 4.39
C PRO A 442 25.89 -12.55 4.35
N LEU A 443 26.59 -13.04 5.39
CA LEU A 443 28.07 -12.96 5.46
C LEU A 443 28.76 -13.70 4.32
N ARG A 444 28.16 -14.81 3.85
CA ARG A 444 28.66 -15.58 2.71
C ARG A 444 27.74 -15.36 1.52
N LEU A 445 28.17 -14.45 0.66
CA LEU A 445 27.50 -14.19 -0.61
C LEU A 445 27.97 -15.19 -1.68
N PRO A 446 27.22 -15.33 -2.78
CA PRO A 446 27.71 -16.06 -3.93
C PRO A 446 29.03 -15.47 -4.45
N GLU A 447 29.91 -16.30 -5.02
CA GLU A 447 31.21 -15.85 -5.55
C GLU A 447 31.05 -14.64 -6.51
N ASP A 448 31.96 -13.66 -6.35
CA ASP A 448 32.01 -12.35 -7.05
C ASP A 448 30.89 -11.32 -6.74
N TYR A 449 30.12 -11.49 -5.65
CA TYR A 449 29.11 -10.52 -5.23
C TYR A 449 29.56 -9.71 -3.99
N GLU A 450 30.75 -9.12 -3.98
CA GLU A 450 31.33 -8.49 -2.77
C GLU A 450 30.68 -7.16 -2.35
N ILE A 451 30.96 -6.07 -3.07
CA ILE A 451 30.43 -4.73 -2.77
C ILE A 451 29.69 -4.23 -4.00
N PRO A 452 28.39 -3.93 -3.91
CA PRO A 452 27.65 -3.41 -5.03
C PRO A 452 28.05 -1.96 -5.31
N ALA A 453 28.07 -1.58 -6.60
CA ALA A 453 28.19 -0.19 -7.01
C ALA A 453 26.90 0.60 -6.73
N VAL A 454 25.76 -0.11 -6.71
CA VAL A 454 24.43 0.42 -6.42
C VAL A 454 23.63 -0.58 -5.60
N ALA A 455 22.99 -0.13 -4.52
CA ALA A 455 21.87 -0.84 -3.92
C ALA A 455 20.56 -0.14 -4.25
N VAL A 456 19.53 -0.92 -4.54
CA VAL A 456 18.15 -0.48 -4.64
C VAL A 456 17.37 -1.02 -3.45
N VAL A 457 16.52 -0.18 -2.85
CA VAL A 457 15.55 -0.58 -1.84
C VAL A 457 14.15 -0.20 -2.31
N ASP A 458 13.21 -1.14 -2.30
CA ASP A 458 11.77 -0.90 -2.51
C ASP A 458 10.98 -1.51 -1.32
N PRO A 459 11.11 -0.92 -0.12
CA PRO A 459 10.55 -1.49 1.09
C PRO A 459 9.02 -1.43 1.12
N PRO A 460 8.38 -2.19 2.02
CA PRO A 460 6.94 -2.05 2.26
C PRO A 460 6.59 -0.65 2.80
N ARG A 461 5.28 -0.38 2.96
CA ARG A 461 4.76 0.95 3.34
C ARG A 461 5.32 1.50 4.65
N GLU A 462 5.77 0.62 5.53
CA GLU A 462 6.39 0.90 6.82
C GLU A 462 7.81 1.49 6.68
N GLY A 463 8.42 1.44 5.49
CA GLY A 463 9.79 1.86 5.19
C GLY A 463 10.81 0.76 5.49
N LEU A 464 12.08 1.14 5.57
CA LEU A 464 13.19 0.23 5.84
C LEU A 464 13.11 -0.36 7.24
N ASP A 465 13.51 -1.62 7.36
CA ASP A 465 13.72 -2.25 8.65
C ASP A 465 14.91 -1.62 9.39
N ALA A 466 14.82 -1.53 10.72
CA ALA A 466 15.84 -0.89 11.54
C ALA A 466 17.23 -1.54 11.40
N GLY A 467 17.28 -2.88 11.27
CA GLY A 467 18.53 -3.61 11.04
C GLY A 467 19.21 -3.23 9.73
N LEU A 468 18.43 -3.10 8.65
CA LEU A 468 18.95 -2.66 7.36
C LEU A 468 19.39 -1.20 7.37
N VAL A 469 18.64 -0.30 8.02
CA VAL A 469 19.06 1.11 8.18
C VAL A 469 20.42 1.19 8.87
N GLN A 470 20.59 0.47 9.99
CA GLN A 470 21.86 0.46 10.71
C GLN A 470 22.99 -0.11 9.87
N TRP A 471 22.75 -1.21 9.15
CA TRP A 471 23.76 -1.80 8.26
C TRP A 471 24.20 -0.83 7.14
N LEU A 472 23.26 -0.09 6.55
CA LEU A 472 23.57 0.92 5.52
C LEU A 472 24.38 2.09 6.09
N ILE A 473 24.17 2.45 7.36
CA ILE A 473 24.95 3.49 8.05
C ILE A 473 26.37 2.99 8.36
N ASP A 474 26.50 1.76 8.85
CA ASP A 474 27.79 1.16 9.23
C ASP A 474 28.65 0.82 8.00
N LYS A 475 28.00 0.48 6.89
CA LYS A 475 28.64 0.09 5.62
C LYS A 475 28.02 0.89 4.47
N PRO A 476 28.34 2.19 4.34
CA PRO A 476 27.78 3.02 3.30
C PRO A 476 28.21 2.55 1.91
N LEU A 477 27.23 2.39 1.03
CA LEU A 477 27.40 1.98 -0.36
C LEU A 477 27.55 3.20 -1.27
N PRO A 478 28.27 3.10 -2.40
CA PRO A 478 28.55 4.25 -3.27
C PRO A 478 27.28 5.00 -3.72
N ARG A 479 26.23 4.25 -4.05
CA ARG A 479 24.91 4.77 -4.44
C ARG A 479 23.81 3.89 -3.85
N LEU A 480 22.84 4.53 -3.21
CA LEU A 480 21.63 3.89 -2.71
C LEU A 480 20.42 4.56 -3.37
N VAL A 481 19.68 3.80 -4.17
CA VAL A 481 18.44 4.24 -4.80
C VAL A 481 17.26 3.72 -3.98
N TYR A 482 16.42 4.62 -3.49
CA TYR A 482 15.26 4.31 -2.68
C TYR A 482 13.99 4.55 -3.49
N VAL A 483 13.18 3.50 -3.65
CA VAL A 483 11.81 3.53 -4.18
C VAL A 483 10.83 3.55 -3.01
N SER A 484 9.87 4.46 -2.99
CA SER A 484 8.90 4.52 -1.89
C SER A 484 7.51 4.95 -2.34
N CYS A 485 6.51 4.19 -1.94
CA CYS A 485 5.10 4.55 -2.09
C CYS A 485 4.57 5.44 -0.95
N ASN A 486 5.41 5.81 0.02
CA ASN A 486 5.02 6.56 1.21
C ASN A 486 6.04 7.66 1.57
N PRO A 487 5.74 8.93 1.26
CA PRO A 487 6.63 10.05 1.56
C PRO A 487 7.03 10.20 3.03
N ALA A 488 6.17 9.81 3.97
CA ALA A 488 6.43 9.99 5.39
C ALA A 488 7.47 9.00 5.93
N THR A 489 7.41 7.74 5.50
CA THR A 489 8.40 6.72 5.92
C THR A 489 9.72 6.89 5.19
N LEU A 490 9.68 7.25 3.89
CA LEU A 490 10.89 7.71 3.19
C LEU A 490 11.57 8.85 3.95
N ALA A 491 10.81 9.88 4.36
CA ALA A 491 11.39 11.02 5.06
C ALA A 491 12.01 10.63 6.41
N ARG A 492 11.33 9.77 7.19
CA ARG A 492 11.90 9.20 8.42
C ARG A 492 13.24 8.50 8.13
N ASP A 493 13.26 7.61 7.13
CA ASP A 493 14.45 6.83 6.80
C ASP A 493 15.58 7.70 6.26
N ALA A 494 15.26 8.69 5.44
CA ALA A 494 16.22 9.68 4.96
C ALA A 494 16.86 10.46 6.12
N GLY A 495 16.08 10.80 7.15
CA GLY A 495 16.59 11.41 8.37
C GLY A 495 17.56 10.51 9.13
N LEU A 496 17.29 9.20 9.21
CA LEU A 496 18.20 8.23 9.83
C LEU A 496 19.48 8.02 9.00
N LEU A 497 19.32 7.80 7.69
CA LEU A 497 20.42 7.60 6.74
C LEU A 497 21.32 8.84 6.62
N SER A 498 20.82 10.03 6.98
CA SER A 498 21.62 11.27 7.00
C SER A 498 22.85 11.19 7.91
N ALA A 499 22.96 10.19 8.79
CA ALA A 499 24.17 9.90 9.54
C ALA A 499 25.38 9.54 8.65
N ALA A 500 25.14 8.87 7.51
CA ALA A 500 26.19 8.37 6.61
C ALA A 500 26.04 8.82 5.15
N TYR A 501 24.85 9.26 4.74
CA TYR A 501 24.53 9.66 3.38
C TYR A 501 24.07 11.11 3.28
N ASP A 502 24.28 11.70 2.10
CA ASP A 502 23.57 12.88 1.63
C ASP A 502 22.41 12.46 0.71
N LEU A 503 21.26 13.14 0.83
CA LEU A 503 20.19 13.02 -0.14
C LEU A 503 20.59 13.79 -1.41
N ALA A 504 21.18 13.09 -2.37
CA ALA A 504 21.73 13.67 -3.59
C ALA A 504 20.62 14.16 -4.53
N ALA A 505 19.57 13.37 -4.72
CA ALA A 505 18.47 13.76 -5.57
C ALA A 505 17.13 13.12 -5.21
N VAL A 506 16.02 13.76 -5.60
CA VAL A 506 14.67 13.20 -5.41
C VAL A 506 13.71 13.60 -6.54
N ARG A 507 12.79 12.72 -6.91
CA ARG A 507 11.62 13.00 -7.78
C ARG A 507 10.41 12.15 -7.41
N ALA A 508 9.23 12.65 -7.74
CA ALA A 508 7.99 11.91 -7.79
C ALA A 508 7.87 11.15 -9.11
N VAL A 509 7.20 10.01 -9.05
CA VAL A 509 6.72 9.26 -10.21
C VAL A 509 5.22 9.04 -10.02
N ASP A 510 4.43 9.43 -11.01
CA ASP A 510 2.99 9.21 -10.97
C ASP A 510 2.64 7.81 -11.44
N LEU A 511 2.69 6.85 -10.51
CA LEU A 511 2.24 5.48 -10.78
C LEU A 511 0.70 5.34 -10.70
N PHE A 512 0.05 6.24 -9.97
CA PHE A 512 -1.37 6.19 -9.64
C PHE A 512 -2.08 7.54 -9.87
N PRO A 513 -2.33 7.91 -11.14
CA PRO A 513 -3.13 9.08 -11.48
C PRO A 513 -4.45 9.10 -10.74
N HIS A 514 -4.93 10.30 -10.41
CA HIS A 514 -6.20 10.55 -9.72
C HIS A 514 -6.28 10.07 -8.27
N THR A 515 -5.17 9.60 -7.72
CA THR A 515 -5.03 9.25 -6.30
C THR A 515 -4.01 10.17 -5.63
N ALA A 516 -4.09 10.28 -4.31
CA ALA A 516 -3.09 10.98 -3.51
C ALA A 516 -1.79 10.18 -3.31
N HIS A 517 -1.69 8.96 -3.84
CA HIS A 517 -0.45 8.19 -3.77
C HIS A 517 0.60 8.77 -4.71
N ALA A 518 1.82 8.90 -4.19
CA ALA A 518 2.98 9.32 -4.94
C ALA A 518 4.05 8.24 -4.75
N GLU A 519 4.58 7.73 -5.85
CA GLU A 519 5.84 7.01 -5.79
C GLU A 519 6.98 8.02 -5.77
N CYS A 520 8.00 7.73 -4.98
CA CYS A 520 9.19 8.55 -4.84
C CYS A 520 10.43 7.76 -5.22
N LEU A 521 11.30 8.39 -6.00
CA LEU A 521 12.67 7.95 -6.24
C LEU A 521 13.63 8.92 -5.57
N ALA A 522 14.45 8.41 -4.66
CA ALA A 522 15.50 9.18 -3.98
C ALA A 522 16.87 8.52 -4.20
N LEU A 523 17.89 9.33 -4.46
CA LEU A 523 19.28 8.91 -4.55
C LEU A 523 20.03 9.40 -3.32
N PHE A 524 20.69 8.46 -2.64
CA PHE A 524 21.59 8.72 -1.54
C PHE A 524 23.02 8.39 -1.94
N THR A 525 23.95 9.26 -1.59
CA THR A 525 25.40 9.07 -1.79
C THR A 525 26.13 9.25 -0.47
N PRO A 526 27.21 8.51 -0.18
CA PRO A 526 27.95 8.68 1.06
C PRO A 526 28.36 10.13 1.28
N LYS A 527 28.34 10.57 2.54
CA LYS A 527 28.89 11.87 2.91
C LYS A 527 30.38 11.89 2.59
N VAL A 528 30.81 12.94 1.90
CA VAL A 528 32.25 13.22 1.78
C VAL A 528 32.67 13.77 3.14
N GLY A 529 33.51 13.02 3.85
CA GLY A 529 34.01 13.37 5.18
C GLY A 529 34.90 14.60 5.20
#